data_AF-A0A4S2GXJ2-F1
#
_entry.id   AF-A0A4S2GXJ2-F1
#
_cell.length_a   1.000
_cell.length_b   1.000
_cell.length_c   1.000
_cell.angle_alpha   90.00
_cell.angle_beta   90.00
_cell.angle_gamma   90.00
#
_symmetry.space_group_name_H-M   'P 1'
#
loop_
_entity.id
_entity.type
_entity.pdbx_description
1 polymer ?
#
loop_
_entity_poly.entity_id
_entity_poly.type
_entity_poly.pdbx_seq_one_letter_code
_entity_poly.pdbx_strand_id
1 'polypeptide(L)'
;MKRAGCAHAIRGRLRQASAGLAVLALAGCASAPAPAPVPDSQAARLAALLQAAARAGDPRLETAREEMAALESALTAGEAAPQVEPQPAASLDPPPDLSRMEPVFHAAHIASYRSMDLAGRGWAIYRQDPALSGHEAVAAEVELDSGRWYRLKVGPFDTRGAAASLCAELESRGDWCAVTDFTGTALAE
;
A
#
# COMPACT_ATOMS: atom_id res chain seq x y z
N MET A 1 11.44 55.74 11.51
CA MET A 1 10.20 55.15 10.96
C MET A 1 9.14 55.07 12.05
N LYS A 2 7.87 55.26 11.69
CA LYS A 2 6.62 55.24 12.50
C LYS A 2 6.14 56.58 13.09
N ARG A 3 5.02 57.05 12.52
CA ARG A 3 3.69 57.30 13.14
C ARG A 3 2.71 57.56 11.97
N ALA A 4 1.86 56.60 11.63
CA ALA A 4 0.50 56.38 12.12
C ALA A 4 -0.51 57.42 11.59
N GLY A 5 -1.48 56.95 10.78
CA GLY A 5 -2.56 57.78 10.25
C GLY A 5 -3.69 56.98 9.61
N CYS A 6 -4.83 57.00 10.32
CA CYS A 6 -6.22 56.93 9.86
C CYS A 6 -6.80 55.68 9.16
N ALA A 7 -7.77 55.11 9.89
CA ALA A 7 -8.81 54.19 9.46
C ALA A 7 -9.76 54.79 8.39
N HIS A 8 -10.40 53.93 7.61
CA HIS A 8 -11.81 54.10 7.23
C HIS A 8 -12.46 52.74 6.98
N ALA A 9 -13.41 52.40 7.84
CA ALA A 9 -14.34 51.30 7.70
C ALA A 9 -15.52 51.77 6.84
N ILE A 10 -15.84 51.06 5.76
CA ILE A 10 -17.06 51.31 4.97
C ILE A 10 -18.08 50.24 5.33
N ARG A 11 -19.08 50.66 6.11
CA ARG A 11 -20.35 49.97 6.31
C ARG A 11 -21.27 50.28 5.13
N GLY A 12 -21.72 49.28 4.40
CA GLY A 12 -22.82 49.38 3.44
C GLY A 12 -24.04 48.62 3.97
N ARG A 13 -25.10 49.35 4.31
CA ARG A 13 -26.38 48.88 4.84
C ARG A 13 -27.44 48.84 3.74
N LEU A 14 -28.16 47.73 3.65
CA LEU A 14 -29.64 47.59 3.68
C LEU A 14 -30.56 48.08 2.52
N ARG A 15 -31.59 47.24 2.29
CA ARG A 15 -32.98 47.43 1.74
C ARG A 15 -33.16 47.03 0.26
N GLN A 16 -33.86 45.93 -0.05
CA GLN A 16 -35.36 45.75 -0.16
C GLN A 16 -35.98 46.77 -1.12
N ALA A 17 -36.78 46.47 -2.15
CA ALA A 17 -37.62 45.33 -2.55
C ALA A 17 -37.66 45.30 -4.11
N SER A 18 -38.06 44.25 -4.84
CA SER A 18 -39.45 43.80 -5.01
C SER A 18 -39.50 42.55 -5.92
N ALA A 19 -40.51 41.73 -5.65
CA ALA A 19 -41.08 40.59 -6.38
C ALA A 19 -40.68 40.32 -7.84
N GLY A 20 -40.40 39.05 -8.12
CA GLY A 20 -40.46 38.43 -9.45
C GLY A 20 -40.26 36.92 -9.36
N LEU A 21 -41.36 36.16 -9.33
CA LEU A 21 -41.36 34.71 -9.51
C LEU A 21 -40.77 34.37 -10.89
N ALA A 22 -39.71 33.56 -10.97
CA ALA A 22 -39.38 32.80 -12.17
C ALA A 22 -38.49 31.59 -11.84
N VAL A 23 -39.15 30.42 -11.77
CA VAL A 23 -38.75 29.08 -12.22
C VAL A 23 -37.31 28.61 -11.96
N LEU A 24 -37.19 27.60 -11.10
CA LEU A 24 -36.01 26.74 -10.97
C LEU A 24 -35.66 26.08 -12.32
N ALA A 25 -34.43 26.27 -12.77
CA ALA A 25 -33.73 25.31 -13.63
C ALA A 25 -32.33 25.09 -13.04
N LEU A 26 -32.04 23.83 -12.66
CA LEU A 26 -30.76 23.39 -12.11
C LEU A 26 -29.66 23.60 -13.16
N ALA A 27 -28.83 24.61 -12.97
CA ALA A 27 -27.55 24.76 -13.65
C ALA A 27 -26.47 24.07 -12.81
N GLY A 28 -25.91 22.97 -13.32
CA GLY A 28 -24.87 22.21 -12.66
C GLY A 28 -24.14 21.27 -13.62
N CYS A 29 -23.41 21.83 -14.59
CA CYS A 29 -22.31 21.12 -15.24
C CYS A 29 -21.01 21.88 -14.92
N ALA A 30 -20.20 21.27 -14.06
CA ALA A 30 -18.81 21.66 -13.84
C ALA A 30 -18.00 21.42 -15.12
N SER A 31 -17.28 22.44 -15.58
CA SER A 31 -16.37 22.34 -16.72
C SER A 31 -15.15 21.48 -16.39
N ALA A 32 -15.01 20.34 -17.05
CA ALA A 32 -13.72 19.69 -17.27
C ALA A 32 -13.08 20.27 -18.55
N PRO A 33 -11.74 20.43 -18.63
CA PRO A 33 -11.10 20.83 -19.87
C PRO A 33 -11.29 19.75 -20.94
N ALA A 34 -11.75 20.15 -22.12
CA ALA A 34 -11.99 19.26 -23.25
C ALA A 34 -10.68 18.59 -23.72
N PRO A 35 -10.70 17.30 -24.08
CA PRO A 35 -9.57 16.67 -24.76
C PRO A 35 -9.31 17.40 -26.09
N ALA A 36 -8.03 17.52 -26.46
CA ALA A 36 -7.59 18.23 -27.66
C ALA A 36 -8.36 17.75 -28.92
N PRO A 37 -8.74 18.67 -29.84
CA PRO A 37 -9.50 18.31 -31.02
C PRO A 37 -8.64 17.45 -31.96
N VAL A 38 -8.99 16.17 -32.08
CA VAL A 38 -8.58 15.36 -33.23
C VAL A 38 -9.22 16.02 -34.45
N PRO A 39 -8.51 16.30 -35.56
CA PRO A 39 -9.12 16.96 -36.70
C PRO A 39 -10.28 16.12 -37.22
N ASP A 40 -11.50 16.65 -37.13
CA ASP A 40 -12.78 15.99 -37.44
C ASP A 40 -12.80 15.29 -38.81
N SER A 41 -11.91 15.68 -39.73
CA SER A 41 -11.83 15.13 -41.08
C SER A 41 -11.24 13.71 -41.15
N GLN A 42 -10.28 13.34 -40.29
CA GLN A 42 -9.67 12.00 -40.36
C GLN A 42 -10.59 10.93 -39.78
N ALA A 43 -11.20 11.20 -38.63
CA ALA A 43 -12.16 10.31 -37.99
C ALA A 43 -13.42 10.13 -38.88
N ALA A 44 -13.94 11.23 -39.44
CA ALA A 44 -15.09 11.17 -40.35
C ALA A 44 -14.77 10.38 -41.63
N ARG A 45 -13.57 10.55 -42.20
CA ARG A 45 -13.14 9.80 -43.39
C ARG A 45 -13.02 8.31 -43.10
N LEU A 46 -12.45 7.94 -41.96
CA LEU A 46 -12.34 6.54 -41.54
C LEU A 46 -13.73 5.91 -41.30
N ALA A 47 -14.62 6.62 -40.60
CA ALA A 47 -15.99 6.16 -40.37
C ALA A 47 -16.75 5.93 -41.68
N ALA A 48 -16.59 6.81 -42.67
CA ALA A 48 -17.21 6.65 -43.99
C ALA A 48 -16.67 5.41 -44.74
N LEU A 49 -15.36 5.16 -44.66
CA LEU A 49 -14.74 3.97 -45.27
C LEU A 49 -15.23 2.68 -44.60
N LEU A 50 -15.29 2.63 -43.27
CA LEU A 50 -15.79 1.47 -42.53
C LEU A 50 -17.27 1.21 -42.82
N GLN A 51 -18.10 2.26 -42.91
CA GLN A 51 -19.51 2.10 -43.30
C GLN A 51 -19.67 1.63 -44.74
N ALA A 52 -18.84 2.08 -45.67
CA ALA A 52 -18.88 1.61 -47.05
C ALA A 52 -18.49 0.13 -47.14
N ALA A 53 -17.40 -0.27 -46.48
CA ALA A 53 -16.94 -1.65 -46.42
C ALA A 53 -17.97 -2.59 -45.75
N ALA A 54 -18.62 -2.12 -44.68
CA ALA A 54 -19.70 -2.84 -44.02
C ALA A 54 -20.92 -3.09 -44.95
N ARG A 55 -21.29 -2.11 -45.79
CA ARG A 55 -22.40 -2.28 -46.75
C ARG A 55 -22.02 -3.19 -47.93
N ALA A 56 -20.73 -3.24 -48.27
CA ALA A 56 -20.21 -4.06 -49.34
C ALA A 56 -19.97 -5.53 -48.95
N GLY A 57 -20.18 -5.89 -47.67
CA GLY A 57 -19.95 -7.25 -47.18
C GLY A 57 -18.46 -7.64 -47.18
N ASP A 58 -17.58 -6.72 -46.79
CA ASP A 58 -16.14 -7.00 -46.71
C ASP A 58 -15.88 -8.20 -45.77
N PRO A 59 -15.22 -9.27 -46.25
CA PRO A 59 -15.05 -10.51 -45.48
C PRO A 59 -14.28 -10.31 -44.18
N ARG A 60 -13.38 -9.32 -44.09
CA ARG A 60 -12.62 -9.05 -42.87
C ARG A 60 -13.49 -8.45 -41.77
N LEU A 61 -14.46 -7.61 -42.15
CA LEU A 61 -15.40 -7.03 -41.20
C LEU A 61 -16.41 -8.07 -40.71
N GLU A 62 -16.82 -9.02 -41.56
CA GLU A 62 -17.69 -10.10 -41.12
C GLU A 62 -16.99 -11.05 -40.14
N THR A 63 -15.75 -11.48 -40.43
CA THR A 63 -14.96 -12.28 -39.48
C THR A 63 -14.81 -11.58 -38.12
N ALA A 64 -14.49 -10.27 -38.12
CA ALA A 64 -14.35 -9.51 -36.88
C ALA A 64 -15.67 -9.44 -36.07
N ARG A 65 -16.83 -9.36 -36.74
CA ARG A 65 -18.14 -9.39 -36.05
C ARG A 65 -18.44 -10.75 -35.45
N GLU A 66 -18.14 -11.83 -36.16
CA GLU A 66 -18.32 -13.19 -35.67
C GLU A 66 -17.45 -13.44 -34.42
N GLU A 67 -16.19 -13.03 -34.45
CA GLU A 67 -15.28 -13.13 -33.30
C GLU A 67 -15.77 -12.32 -32.11
N MET A 68 -16.21 -11.07 -32.33
CA MET A 68 -16.76 -10.24 -31.27
C MET A 68 -18.04 -10.84 -30.66
N ALA A 69 -18.94 -11.37 -31.48
CA ALA A 69 -20.16 -12.03 -31.02
C ALA A 69 -19.85 -13.32 -30.24
N ALA A 70 -18.85 -14.09 -30.68
CA ALA A 70 -18.40 -15.28 -29.96
C ALA A 70 -17.80 -14.93 -28.59
N LEU A 71 -17.01 -13.86 -28.51
CA LEU A 71 -16.46 -13.36 -27.25
C LEU A 71 -17.56 -12.84 -26.31
N GLU A 72 -18.50 -12.04 -26.81
CA GLU A 72 -19.64 -11.57 -26.03
C GLU A 72 -20.46 -12.75 -25.51
N SER A 73 -20.71 -13.76 -26.35
CA SER A 73 -21.36 -15.00 -25.91
C SER A 73 -20.59 -15.71 -24.80
N ALA A 74 -19.26 -15.80 -24.89
CA ALA A 74 -18.44 -16.44 -23.87
C ALA A 74 -18.44 -15.65 -22.54
N LEU A 75 -18.36 -14.32 -22.61
CA LEU A 75 -18.38 -13.46 -21.43
C LEU A 75 -19.75 -13.44 -20.75
N THR A 76 -20.83 -13.46 -21.55
CA THR A 76 -22.21 -13.37 -21.04
C THR A 76 -22.78 -14.72 -20.61
N ALA A 77 -22.33 -15.82 -21.24
CA ALA A 77 -22.63 -17.16 -20.76
C ALA A 77 -22.09 -17.37 -19.33
N GLY A 78 -21.11 -16.54 -18.93
CA GLY A 78 -20.24 -16.83 -17.81
C GLY A 78 -19.42 -18.06 -18.16
N GLU A 79 -18.12 -18.02 -17.93
CA GLU A 79 -17.42 -19.29 -17.78
C GLU A 79 -18.17 -20.02 -16.65
N ALA A 80 -18.93 -21.06 -16.99
CA ALA A 80 -19.47 -21.95 -15.99
C ALA A 80 -18.25 -22.55 -15.33
N ALA A 81 -17.78 -21.90 -14.26
CA ALA A 81 -16.78 -22.45 -13.39
C ALA A 81 -17.24 -23.90 -13.16
N PRO A 82 -16.39 -24.91 -13.44
CA PRO A 82 -16.77 -26.28 -13.20
C PRO A 82 -17.40 -26.29 -11.82
N GLN A 83 -18.67 -26.71 -11.73
CA GLN A 83 -19.37 -26.74 -10.46
C GLN A 83 -18.57 -27.69 -9.60
N VAL A 84 -17.69 -27.11 -8.78
CA VAL A 84 -17.03 -27.79 -7.69
C VAL A 84 -18.20 -28.12 -6.79
N GLU A 85 -18.76 -29.31 -6.99
CA GLU A 85 -19.54 -30.00 -5.98
C GLU A 85 -18.79 -29.77 -4.67
N PRO A 86 -19.44 -29.25 -3.61
CA PRO A 86 -18.75 -28.78 -2.42
C PRO A 86 -17.92 -29.92 -1.87
N GLN A 87 -16.66 -29.92 -2.26
CA GLN A 87 -15.70 -30.89 -1.81
C GLN A 87 -15.60 -30.58 -0.33
N PRO A 88 -15.91 -31.54 0.56
CA PRO A 88 -15.73 -31.32 1.98
C PRO A 88 -14.33 -30.74 2.14
N ALA A 89 -14.25 -29.55 2.73
CA ALA A 89 -13.02 -28.77 2.81
C ALA A 89 -11.91 -29.76 3.19
N ALA A 90 -11.03 -30.06 2.24
CA ALA A 90 -9.92 -30.95 2.51
C ALA A 90 -9.22 -30.32 3.70
N SER A 91 -9.14 -31.07 4.80
CA SER A 91 -8.43 -30.61 5.99
C SER A 91 -7.04 -30.22 5.51
N LEU A 92 -6.72 -28.93 5.58
CA LEU A 92 -5.37 -28.49 5.29
C LEU A 92 -4.47 -29.22 6.27
N ASP A 93 -3.44 -29.88 5.75
CA ASP A 93 -2.41 -30.44 6.61
C ASP A 93 -1.91 -29.33 7.53
N PRO A 94 -1.62 -29.65 8.81
CA PRO A 94 -1.06 -28.66 9.72
C PRO A 94 0.21 -28.08 9.10
N PRO A 95 0.45 -26.76 9.26
CA PRO A 95 1.64 -26.14 8.72
C PRO A 95 2.89 -26.89 9.22
N PRO A 96 3.91 -27.04 8.37
CA PRO A 96 5.13 -27.73 8.75
C PRO A 96 5.75 -27.06 9.97
N ASP A 97 6.23 -27.87 10.92
CA ASP A 97 6.98 -27.39 12.07
C ASP A 97 8.37 -26.92 11.64
N LEU A 98 8.54 -25.60 11.54
CA LEU A 98 9.80 -24.96 11.17
C LEU A 98 10.74 -24.75 12.36
N SER A 99 10.36 -25.15 13.58
CA SER A 99 11.16 -24.91 14.80
C SER A 99 12.55 -25.56 14.79
N ARG A 100 12.76 -26.57 13.92
CA ARG A 100 14.03 -27.29 13.76
C ARG A 100 14.86 -26.85 12.55
N MET A 101 14.40 -25.85 11.80
CA MET A 101 15.17 -25.30 10.67
C MET A 101 16.20 -24.28 11.16
N GLU A 102 17.33 -24.19 10.46
CA GLU A 102 18.29 -23.13 10.72
C GLU A 102 17.69 -21.78 10.31
N PRO A 103 17.78 -20.74 11.17
CA PRO A 103 17.30 -19.41 10.83
C PRO A 103 18.08 -18.85 9.65
N VAL A 104 17.37 -18.43 8.60
CA VAL A 104 17.97 -17.84 7.40
C VAL A 104 18.39 -16.38 7.65
N PHE A 105 17.66 -15.68 8.51
CA PHE A 105 17.89 -14.27 8.80
C PHE A 105 18.80 -14.05 10.01
N HIS A 106 19.57 -12.98 9.94
CA HIS A 106 20.48 -12.55 10.99
C HIS A 106 19.92 -11.36 11.76
N ALA A 107 20.44 -11.14 12.96
CA ALA A 107 20.02 -10.07 13.87
C ALA A 107 21.20 -9.50 14.66
N ALA A 108 21.00 -8.30 15.20
CA ALA A 108 21.86 -7.67 16.20
C ALA A 108 21.21 -7.81 17.59
N HIS A 109 21.82 -8.57 18.50
CA HIS A 109 21.42 -8.63 19.91
C HIS A 109 21.96 -7.40 20.62
N ILE A 110 21.08 -6.52 21.10
CA ILE A 110 21.46 -5.22 21.66
C ILE A 110 21.19 -5.09 23.17
N ALA A 111 20.31 -5.91 23.73
CA ALA A 111 19.99 -5.88 25.17
C ALA A 111 19.39 -7.19 25.66
N SER A 112 19.41 -7.42 26.98
CA SER A 112 18.70 -8.54 27.61
C SER A 112 17.85 -8.03 28.77
N TYR A 113 16.60 -8.48 28.85
CA TYR A 113 15.64 -8.06 29.87
C TYR A 113 15.14 -9.25 30.70
N ARG A 114 14.64 -8.96 31.91
CA ARG A 114 14.09 -9.99 32.82
C ARG A 114 12.66 -10.41 32.49
N SER A 115 11.96 -9.68 31.62
CA SER A 115 10.62 -10.02 31.17
C SER A 115 10.39 -9.57 29.73
N MET A 116 9.45 -10.23 29.05
CA MET A 116 8.99 -9.87 27.71
C MET A 116 8.47 -8.42 27.66
N ASP A 117 7.72 -8.01 28.68
CA ASP A 117 7.17 -6.66 28.81
C ASP A 117 8.27 -5.57 28.94
N LEU A 118 9.37 -5.86 29.66
CA LEU A 118 10.53 -4.97 29.70
C LEU A 118 11.27 -4.93 28.36
N ALA A 119 11.34 -6.04 27.63
CA ALA A 119 11.91 -6.06 26.28
C ALA A 119 11.12 -5.19 25.30
N GLY A 120 9.78 -5.25 25.36
CA GLY A 120 8.90 -4.38 24.57
C GLY A 120 9.08 -2.90 24.90
N ARG A 121 9.13 -2.54 26.19
CA ARG A 121 9.44 -1.15 26.60
C ARG A 121 10.83 -0.70 26.18
N GLY A 122 11.82 -1.59 26.31
CA GLY A 122 13.18 -1.35 25.86
C GLY A 122 13.23 -1.04 24.37
N TRP A 123 12.54 -1.84 23.56
CA TRP A 123 12.45 -1.63 22.12
C TRP A 123 11.83 -0.27 21.76
N ALA A 124 10.77 0.15 22.45
CA ALA A 124 10.15 1.46 22.24
C ALA A 124 11.12 2.64 22.43
N ILE A 125 12.15 2.46 23.27
CA ILE A 125 13.23 3.44 23.48
C ILE A 125 14.29 3.30 22.38
N TYR A 126 14.77 2.09 22.12
CA TYR A 126 15.82 1.84 21.12
C TYR A 126 15.44 2.27 19.71
N ARG A 127 14.20 2.06 19.30
CA ARG A 127 13.73 2.45 17.96
C ARG A 127 13.74 3.96 17.69
N GLN A 128 13.95 4.79 18.71
CA GLN A 128 14.14 6.24 18.55
C GLN A 128 15.56 6.56 18.05
N ASP A 129 16.50 5.63 18.16
CA ASP A 129 17.83 5.75 17.58
C ASP A 129 17.73 5.70 16.05
N PRO A 130 18.27 6.71 15.33
CA PRO A 130 18.28 6.71 13.87
C PRO A 130 18.90 5.44 13.25
N ALA A 131 19.89 4.82 13.90
CA ALA A 131 20.52 3.57 13.44
C ALA A 131 19.59 2.36 13.52
N LEU A 132 18.57 2.43 14.38
CA LEU A 132 17.60 1.35 14.62
C LEU A 132 16.22 1.67 14.05
N SER A 133 16.03 2.89 13.53
CA SER A 133 14.78 3.34 12.92
C SER A 133 14.46 2.54 11.67
N GLY A 134 13.24 1.99 11.62
CA GLY A 134 12.74 1.22 10.47
C GLY A 134 13.21 -0.24 10.46
N HIS A 135 13.95 -0.68 11.47
CA HIS A 135 14.18 -2.10 11.72
C HIS A 135 13.06 -2.67 12.58
N GLU A 136 12.87 -3.98 12.48
CA GLU A 136 11.98 -4.75 13.36
C GLU A 136 12.79 -5.31 14.55
N ALA A 137 12.07 -5.77 15.57
CA ALA A 137 12.70 -6.43 16.70
C ALA A 137 11.92 -7.67 17.17
N VAL A 138 12.68 -8.66 17.62
CA VAL A 138 12.17 -9.86 18.29
C VAL A 138 12.79 -9.99 19.68
N ALA A 139 12.06 -10.61 20.60
CA ALA A 139 12.55 -11.05 21.89
C ALA A 139 12.68 -12.57 21.93
N ALA A 140 13.90 -13.06 22.17
CA ALA A 140 14.16 -14.50 22.31
C ALA A 140 14.35 -14.86 23.79
N GLU A 141 13.55 -15.79 24.29
CA GLU A 141 13.73 -16.34 25.64
C GLU A 141 14.97 -17.23 25.70
N VAL A 142 15.78 -17.06 26.75
CA VAL A 142 16.93 -17.91 27.05
C VAL A 142 17.00 -18.18 28.55
N GLU A 143 17.33 -19.42 28.92
CA GLU A 143 17.64 -19.78 30.31
C GLU A 143 19.15 -19.73 30.50
N LEU A 144 19.62 -18.96 31.49
CA LEU A 144 21.02 -18.87 31.90
C LEU A 144 21.15 -19.31 33.36
N ASP A 145 22.37 -19.52 33.87
CA ASP A 145 22.59 -19.81 35.31
C ASP A 145 22.02 -18.72 36.23
N SER A 146 21.89 -17.50 35.70
CA SER A 146 21.28 -16.35 36.39
C SER A 146 19.76 -16.26 36.22
N GLY A 147 19.13 -17.32 35.73
CA GLY A 147 17.69 -17.43 35.45
C GLY A 147 17.30 -17.09 34.02
N ARG A 148 16.00 -16.98 33.80
CA ARG A 148 15.37 -16.61 32.52
C ARG A 148 15.67 -15.17 32.11
N TRP A 149 15.92 -14.98 30.83
CA TRP A 149 16.11 -13.68 30.17
C TRP A 149 15.43 -13.63 28.81
N TYR A 150 15.18 -12.41 28.33
CA TYR A 150 14.66 -12.12 27.01
C TYR A 150 15.68 -11.26 26.27
N ARG A 151 16.31 -11.83 25.24
CA ARG A 151 17.27 -11.14 24.38
C ARG A 151 16.53 -10.31 23.35
N LEU A 152 16.73 -9.00 23.38
CA LEU A 152 16.22 -8.06 22.38
C LEU A 152 17.14 -8.11 21.15
N LYS A 153 16.60 -8.58 20.03
CA LYS A 153 17.31 -8.74 18.76
C LYS A 153 16.68 -7.87 17.67
N VAL A 154 17.49 -7.09 16.95
CA VAL A 154 17.06 -6.19 15.87
C VAL A 154 17.38 -6.79 14.51
N GLY A 155 16.47 -6.70 13.56
CA GLY A 155 16.60 -7.27 12.22
C GLY A 155 15.28 -7.16 11.45
N PRO A 156 14.97 -8.10 10.54
CA PRO A 156 15.84 -9.15 10.01
C PRO A 156 16.91 -8.59 9.07
N PHE A 157 18.08 -9.24 9.03
CA PHE A 157 19.13 -8.96 8.04
C PHE A 157 19.36 -10.18 7.14
N ASP A 158 19.47 -9.95 5.82
CA ASP A 158 19.73 -11.00 4.83
C ASP A 158 21.12 -11.62 4.94
N THR A 159 22.07 -10.90 5.55
CA THR A 159 23.45 -11.36 5.68
C THR A 159 23.99 -11.09 7.08
N ARG A 160 24.88 -11.98 7.54
CA ARG A 160 25.65 -11.77 8.77
C ARG A 160 26.43 -10.45 8.73
N GLY A 161 26.90 -10.04 7.56
CA GLY A 161 27.63 -8.79 7.35
C GLY A 161 26.79 -7.55 7.65
N ALA A 162 25.53 -7.53 7.23
CA ALA A 162 24.63 -6.41 7.51
C ALA A 162 24.35 -6.25 9.01
N ALA A 163 24.10 -7.36 9.72
CA ALA A 163 23.96 -7.36 11.18
C ALA A 163 25.26 -6.91 11.89
N ALA A 164 26.42 -7.31 11.36
CA ALA A 164 27.72 -6.89 11.90
C ALA A 164 27.99 -5.39 11.71
N SER A 165 27.57 -4.81 10.58
CA SER A 165 27.66 -3.37 10.34
C SER A 165 26.83 -2.58 11.35
N LEU A 166 25.60 -3.01 11.65
CA LEU A 166 24.80 -2.38 12.70
C LEU A 166 25.51 -2.49 14.06
N CYS A 167 26.03 -3.67 14.43
CA CYS A 167 26.78 -3.82 15.67
C CYS A 167 28.00 -2.88 15.73
N ALA A 168 28.76 -2.76 14.65
CA ALA A 168 29.91 -1.85 14.61
C ALA A 168 29.51 -0.37 14.78
N GLU A 169 28.37 0.04 14.23
CA GLU A 169 27.82 1.39 14.43
C GLU A 169 27.44 1.62 15.90
N LEU A 170 26.71 0.70 16.52
CA LEU A 170 26.33 0.77 17.94
C LEU A 170 27.56 0.79 18.85
N GLU A 171 28.51 -0.13 18.63
CA GLU A 171 29.75 -0.24 19.41
C GLU A 171 30.64 1.00 19.29
N SER A 172 30.64 1.68 18.13
CA SER A 172 31.40 2.92 17.94
C SER A 172 30.98 4.05 18.88
N ARG A 173 29.76 3.94 19.45
CA ARG A 173 29.18 4.89 20.41
C ARG A 173 29.22 4.37 21.85
N GLY A 174 29.79 3.18 22.07
CA GLY A 174 29.96 2.55 23.38
C GLY A 174 28.84 1.60 23.79
N ASP A 175 27.88 1.31 22.90
CA ASP A 175 26.83 0.31 23.15
C ASP A 175 27.39 -1.11 23.00
N TRP A 176 26.73 -2.08 23.63
CA TRP A 176 27.05 -3.50 23.43
C TRP A 176 26.20 -4.10 22.32
N CYS A 177 26.81 -4.91 21.44
CA CYS A 177 26.09 -5.64 20.42
C CYS A 177 26.71 -7.02 20.16
N ALA A 178 25.90 -7.97 19.70
CA ALA A 178 26.39 -9.23 19.19
C ALA A 178 25.56 -9.72 18.00
N VAL A 179 26.21 -10.21 16.95
CA VAL A 179 25.51 -10.80 15.80
C VAL A 179 24.94 -12.17 16.16
N THR A 180 23.66 -12.39 15.85
CA THR A 180 22.91 -13.62 16.14
C THR A 180 21.91 -13.93 15.00
N ASP A 181 21.06 -14.91 15.21
CA ASP A 181 19.93 -15.27 14.35
C ASP A 181 18.68 -14.44 14.69
N PHE A 182 17.82 -14.16 13.70
CA PHE A 182 16.55 -13.48 13.92
C PHE A 182 15.42 -14.46 14.27
N THR A 183 15.53 -15.06 15.45
CA THR A 183 14.48 -15.91 16.03
C THR A 183 14.00 -15.31 17.35
N GLY A 184 12.68 -15.28 17.54
CA GLY A 184 12.03 -14.83 18.77
C GLY A 184 10.57 -14.46 18.55
N THR A 185 9.94 -13.90 19.58
CA THR A 185 8.60 -13.31 19.48
C THR A 185 8.71 -11.87 18.97
N ALA A 186 7.99 -11.53 17.91
CA ALA A 186 7.93 -10.17 17.39
C ALA A 186 7.47 -9.19 18.48
N LEU A 187 8.18 -8.07 18.59
CA LEU A 187 7.81 -6.96 19.46
C LEU A 187 7.00 -5.95 18.64
N ALA A 188 5.93 -5.41 19.22
CA ALA A 188 5.08 -4.45 18.55
C ALA A 188 5.85 -3.18 18.14
N GLU A 189 5.49 -2.63 16.98
CA GLU A 189 5.95 -1.34 16.43
C GLU A 189 5.36 -0.11 17.14
#